data_AF-A0A7X5DCZ4-F1
#
_entry.id   AF-A0A7X5DCZ4-F1
#
_cell.length_a   1.000
_cell.length_b   1.000
_cell.length_c   1.000
_cell.angle_alpha   90.00
_cell.angle_beta   90.00
_cell.angle_gamma   90.00
#
_symmetry.space_group_name_H-M   'P 1'
#
loop_
_entity.id
_entity.type
_entity.pdbx_description
1 polymer ?
#
loop_
_entity_poly.entity_id
_entity_poly.type
_entity_poly.pdbx_seq_one_letter_code
_entity_poly.pdbx_strand_id
1 'polypeptide(L)'
;KVPWSGSFSNRYKNLSGGKLTHKSSNKKVATINSKGLVTFKGIGATTITTTQAATSYYAKSSATYTLKIVPDAPKIKTIKAGKGSLKVRWRKLSAKQSSGYEVRCATTKSMKKAVKKTVKGAKKSSLKVSKLKKGKKYYVQVRAYKKVGGKMYYSSWSKAKTVKTKK
;
A
#
# COMPACT_ATOMS: atom_id res chain seq x y z
N LYS A 1 4.07 -4.82 -6.45
CA LYS A 1 3.71 -4.12 -5.17
C LYS A 1 2.52 -4.84 -4.56
N VAL A 2 2.55 -5.14 -3.27
CA VAL A 2 1.50 -5.91 -2.57
C VAL A 2 1.01 -5.18 -1.33
N PRO A 3 -0.29 -5.22 -1.01
CA PRO A 3 -0.81 -4.72 0.26
C PRO A 3 -0.34 -5.60 1.42
N TRP A 4 -0.24 -5.02 2.62
CA TRP A 4 0.20 -5.72 3.82
C TRP A 4 -0.65 -6.94 4.17
N SER A 5 -1.96 -6.86 3.99
CA SER A 5 -2.90 -7.98 4.20
C SER A 5 -2.95 -8.96 3.02
N GLY A 6 -2.20 -8.69 1.94
CA GLY A 6 -2.13 -9.58 0.79
C GLY A 6 -1.18 -10.75 1.01
N SER A 7 -1.27 -11.72 0.11
CA SER A 7 -0.27 -12.77 -0.05
C SER A 7 0.55 -12.51 -1.31
N PHE A 8 1.76 -13.07 -1.34
CA PHE A 8 2.57 -13.11 -2.54
C PHE A 8 3.16 -14.51 -2.66
N SER A 9 2.90 -15.15 -3.80
CA SER A 9 3.51 -16.43 -4.15
C SER A 9 4.27 -16.25 -5.45
N ASN A 10 5.57 -16.55 -5.44
CA ASN A 10 6.33 -16.64 -6.66
C ASN A 10 6.29 -18.08 -7.13
N ARG A 11 5.52 -18.36 -8.19
CA ARG A 11 5.53 -19.69 -8.82
C ARG A 11 6.85 -19.81 -9.58
N TYR A 12 7.73 -20.70 -9.13
CA TYR A 12 8.93 -21.06 -9.86
C TYR A 12 8.85 -22.54 -10.21
N LYS A 13 9.42 -22.91 -11.36
CA LYS A 13 9.58 -24.30 -11.79
C LYS A 13 11.07 -24.62 -11.75
N ASN A 14 11.48 -25.53 -10.87
CA ASN A 14 12.86 -25.99 -10.80
C ASN A 14 13.04 -27.12 -11.83
N LEU A 15 13.59 -26.79 -13.00
CA LEU A 15 13.74 -27.76 -14.10
C LEU A 15 15.05 -28.55 -14.05
N SER A 16 16.00 -28.10 -13.23
CA SER A 16 17.39 -28.56 -13.23
C SER A 16 17.72 -29.53 -12.08
N GLY A 17 16.78 -29.78 -11.17
CA GLY A 17 16.96 -30.69 -10.03
C GLY A 17 17.92 -30.19 -8.93
N GLY A 18 18.64 -29.09 -9.15
CA GLY A 18 19.57 -28.54 -8.17
C GLY A 18 18.88 -28.01 -6.91
N LYS A 19 19.53 -28.16 -5.75
CA LYS A 19 19.04 -27.65 -4.46
C LYS A 19 18.84 -26.15 -4.53
N LEU A 20 17.67 -25.69 -4.08
CA LEU A 20 17.34 -24.27 -4.02
C LEU A 20 17.64 -23.67 -2.65
N THR A 21 18.15 -22.44 -2.67
CA THR A 21 18.35 -21.61 -1.48
C THR A 21 17.72 -20.24 -1.70
N HIS A 22 17.18 -19.66 -0.64
CA HIS A 22 16.45 -18.40 -0.71
C HIS A 22 17.04 -17.37 0.26
N LYS A 23 17.11 -16.11 -0.17
CA LYS A 23 17.61 -14.99 0.64
C LYS A 23 16.71 -13.79 0.46
N SER A 24 16.50 -13.05 1.56
CA SER A 24 15.93 -11.70 1.52
C SER A 24 17.01 -10.69 1.86
N SER A 25 17.07 -9.60 1.08
CA SER A 25 17.97 -8.48 1.37
C SER A 25 17.56 -7.67 2.60
N ASN A 26 16.31 -7.76 3.05
CA ASN A 26 15.81 -7.04 4.22
C ASN A 26 14.72 -7.85 4.95
N LYS A 27 15.17 -8.64 5.93
CA LYS A 27 14.32 -9.49 6.78
C LYS A 27 13.31 -8.71 7.64
N LYS A 28 13.53 -7.41 7.89
CA LYS A 28 12.56 -6.54 8.58
C LYS A 28 11.34 -6.23 7.70
N VAL A 29 11.47 -6.35 6.37
CA VAL A 29 10.38 -6.17 5.41
C VAL A 29 9.70 -7.50 5.12
N ALA A 30 10.45 -8.52 4.72
CA ALA A 30 9.91 -9.86 4.50
C ALA A 30 10.96 -10.94 4.73
N THR A 31 10.52 -12.13 5.15
CA THR A 31 11.34 -13.33 5.24
C THR A 31 10.89 -14.35 4.20
N ILE A 32 11.77 -15.25 3.79
CA ILE A 32 11.46 -16.39 2.91
C ILE A 32 12.03 -17.65 3.56
N ASN A 33 11.23 -18.72 3.62
CA ASN A 33 11.67 -20.01 4.17
C ASN A 33 12.28 -20.91 3.08
N SER A 34 12.75 -22.10 3.48
CA SER A 34 13.34 -23.10 2.56
C SER A 34 12.38 -23.61 1.48
N LYS A 35 11.06 -23.54 1.72
CA LYS A 35 10.01 -23.92 0.77
C LYS A 35 9.63 -22.78 -0.18
N GLY A 36 10.30 -21.63 -0.10
CA GLY A 36 10.01 -20.44 -0.89
C GLY A 36 8.81 -19.62 -0.43
N LEU A 37 8.23 -19.92 0.74
CA LEU A 37 7.10 -19.18 1.30
C LEU A 37 7.58 -17.85 1.90
N VAL A 38 6.99 -16.75 1.43
CA VAL A 38 7.31 -15.39 1.87
C VAL A 38 6.37 -14.96 3.00
N THR A 39 6.94 -14.46 4.11
CA THR A 39 6.19 -13.88 5.23
C THR A 39 6.50 -12.40 5.35
N PHE A 40 5.46 -11.56 5.39
CA PHE A 40 5.60 -10.11 5.54
C PHE A 40 5.88 -9.75 7.01
N LYS A 41 6.91 -8.92 7.23
CA LYS A 41 7.34 -8.47 8.56
C LYS A 41 7.22 -6.95 8.74
N GLY A 42 7.33 -6.19 7.66
CA GLY A 42 7.19 -4.73 7.67
C GLY A 42 6.80 -4.13 6.32
N ILE A 43 6.31 -2.89 6.35
CA ILE A 43 6.16 -2.08 5.14
C ILE A 43 7.55 -1.72 4.62
N GLY A 44 7.78 -1.83 3.32
CA GLY A 44 9.08 -1.55 2.74
C GLY A 44 9.28 -2.18 1.38
N ALA A 45 10.54 -2.19 0.93
CA ALA A 45 10.96 -2.95 -0.23
C ALA A 45 12.11 -3.89 0.17
N THR A 46 12.11 -5.09 -0.39
CA THR A 46 13.21 -6.05 -0.28
C THR A 46 13.36 -6.80 -1.58
N THR A 47 14.57 -7.26 -1.87
CA THR A 47 14.85 -8.17 -2.98
C THR A 47 14.89 -9.58 -2.43
N ILE A 48 14.12 -10.46 -3.04
CA ILE A 48 14.18 -11.90 -2.78
C ILE A 48 15.02 -12.53 -3.88
N THR A 49 16.00 -13.32 -3.48
CA THR A 49 16.91 -14.06 -4.35
C THR A 49 16.69 -15.54 -4.13
N THR A 50 16.53 -16.29 -5.21
CA THR A 50 16.57 -17.75 -5.23
C THR A 50 17.80 -18.17 -5.99
N THR A 51 18.65 -18.97 -5.36
CA THR A 51 19.86 -19.52 -5.97
C THR A 51 19.71 -21.02 -6.07
N GLN A 52 19.94 -21.54 -7.26
CA GLN A 52 20.02 -22.95 -7.54
C GLN A 52 21.49 -23.38 -7.50
N ALA A 53 21.79 -24.45 -6.77
CA ALA A 53 23.10 -25.08 -6.80
C ALA A 53 23.41 -25.67 -8.20
N ALA A 54 24.69 -25.74 -8.52
CA ALA A 54 25.14 -26.44 -9.72
C ALA A 54 24.80 -27.94 -9.62
N THR A 55 24.62 -28.56 -10.77
CA THR A 55 24.48 -30.01 -10.98
C THR A 55 25.46 -30.41 -12.07
N SER A 56 25.54 -31.71 -12.39
CA SER A 56 26.34 -32.21 -13.51
C SER A 56 25.95 -31.60 -14.87
N TYR A 57 24.69 -31.19 -15.04
CA TYR A 57 24.16 -30.69 -16.31
C TYR A 57 23.93 -29.17 -16.32
N TYR A 58 23.82 -28.55 -15.15
CA TYR A 58 23.46 -27.14 -15.02
C TYR A 58 24.40 -26.40 -14.08
N ALA A 59 24.96 -25.29 -14.55
CA ALA A 59 25.74 -24.39 -13.70
C ALA A 59 24.88 -23.76 -12.60
N LYS A 60 25.54 -23.24 -11.56
CA LYS A 60 24.90 -22.46 -10.50
C LYS A 60 24.24 -21.22 -11.11
N SER A 61 22.96 -20.99 -10.78
CA SER A 61 22.21 -19.86 -11.31
C SER A 61 21.35 -19.21 -10.22
N SER A 62 20.92 -17.98 -10.44
CA SER A 62 20.04 -17.28 -9.52
C SER A 62 19.02 -16.40 -10.22
N ALA A 63 17.84 -16.31 -9.62
CA ALA A 63 16.78 -15.41 -10.03
C ALA A 63 16.43 -14.48 -8.87
N THR A 64 16.08 -13.23 -9.19
CA THR A 64 15.70 -12.24 -8.17
C THR A 64 14.43 -11.50 -8.55
N TYR A 65 13.71 -11.01 -7.54
CA TYR A 65 12.62 -10.07 -7.74
C TYR A 65 12.51 -9.08 -6.59
N THR A 66 12.00 -7.88 -6.89
CA THR A 66 11.76 -6.85 -5.88
C THR A 66 10.34 -6.95 -5.32
N LEU A 67 10.24 -7.25 -4.03
CA LEU A 67 9.01 -7.25 -3.27
C LEU A 67 8.80 -5.90 -2.57
N LYS A 68 7.77 -5.17 -3.00
CA LYS A 68 7.36 -3.90 -2.37
C LYS A 68 6.05 -4.08 -1.61
N ILE A 69 6.13 -4.13 -0.28
CA ILE A 69 4.99 -4.23 0.64
C ILE A 69 4.56 -2.81 1.02
N VAL A 70 3.27 -2.53 0.92
CA VAL A 70 2.70 -1.22 1.22
C VAL A 70 1.54 -1.30 2.20
N PRO A 71 1.11 -0.18 2.80
CA PRO A 71 -0.04 -0.19 3.68
C PRO A 71 -1.28 -0.67 2.92
N ASP A 72 -2.25 -1.23 3.65
CA ASP A 72 -3.55 -1.52 3.08
C ASP A 72 -4.28 -0.24 2.67
N ALA A 73 -5.19 -0.33 1.71
CA ALA A 73 -6.07 0.78 1.41
C ALA A 73 -7.06 1.01 2.58
N PRO A 74 -7.11 2.21 3.19
CA PRO A 74 -8.07 2.48 4.25
C PRO A 74 -9.51 2.46 3.69
N LYS A 75 -10.46 2.03 4.52
CA LYS A 75 -11.89 2.04 4.17
C LYS A 75 -12.54 3.32 4.69
N ILE A 76 -13.19 4.09 3.81
CA ILE A 76 -13.97 5.28 4.23
C ILE A 76 -15.20 4.80 5.01
N LYS A 77 -15.33 5.26 6.26
CA LYS A 77 -16.51 5.01 7.10
C LYS A 77 -17.65 5.93 6.67
N THR A 78 -17.50 7.22 6.94
CA THR A 78 -18.55 8.22 6.72
C THR A 78 -17.96 9.48 6.10
N ILE A 79 -18.75 10.20 5.31
CA ILE A 79 -18.42 11.55 4.86
C ILE A 79 -19.58 12.46 5.26
N LYS A 80 -19.33 13.43 6.15
CA LYS A 80 -20.33 14.43 6.54
C LYS A 80 -20.17 15.67 5.66
N ALA A 81 -21.25 16.05 4.97
CA ALA A 81 -21.27 17.25 4.14
C ALA A 81 -21.52 18.51 5.00
N GLY A 82 -20.72 19.55 4.76
CA GLY A 82 -20.94 20.91 5.27
C GLY A 82 -21.07 21.91 4.13
N LYS A 83 -21.33 23.17 4.48
CA LYS A 83 -21.31 24.29 3.51
C LYS A 83 -19.86 24.46 3.04
N GLY A 84 -19.60 24.20 1.76
CA GLY A 84 -18.25 24.26 1.16
C GLY A 84 -17.19 23.39 1.84
N SER A 85 -17.58 22.29 2.50
CA SER A 85 -16.63 21.41 3.19
C SER A 85 -17.13 19.97 3.30
N LEU A 86 -16.20 19.03 3.50
CA LEU A 86 -16.46 17.60 3.70
C LEU A 86 -15.63 17.10 4.90
N LYS A 87 -16.27 16.53 5.91
CA LYS A 87 -15.59 15.83 7.01
C LYS A 87 -15.55 14.34 6.69
N VAL A 88 -14.38 13.88 6.25
CA VAL A 88 -14.12 12.49 5.88
C VAL A 88 -13.67 11.73 7.14
N ARG A 89 -14.21 10.54 7.36
CA ARG A 89 -13.79 9.59 8.40
C ARG A 89 -13.47 8.24 7.77
N TRP A 90 -12.41 7.59 8.22
CA TRP A 90 -11.97 6.29 7.71
C TRP A 90 -11.58 5.33 8.82
N ARG A 91 -11.47 4.04 8.49
CA ARG A 91 -10.92 3.04 9.39
C ARG A 91 -9.41 3.25 9.50
N LYS A 92 -8.91 3.48 10.72
CA LYS A 92 -7.47 3.61 10.98
C LYS A 92 -6.77 2.27 10.71
N LEU A 93 -5.55 2.36 10.20
CA LEU A 93 -4.60 1.26 10.12
C LEU A 93 -3.70 1.28 11.36
N SER A 94 -3.06 0.15 11.63
CA SER A 94 -2.10 0.07 12.74
C SER A 94 -0.87 0.93 12.48
N ALA A 95 -0.15 1.31 13.54
CA ALA A 95 1.10 2.04 13.42
C ALA A 95 2.19 1.22 12.68
N LYS A 96 2.08 -0.10 12.65
CA LYS A 96 2.95 -0.97 11.82
C LYS A 96 2.76 -0.68 10.33
N GLN A 97 1.53 -0.37 9.92
CA GLN A 97 1.18 -0.13 8.52
C GLN A 97 1.21 1.35 8.12
N SER A 98 0.97 2.31 9.02
CA SER A 98 0.77 3.71 8.62
C SER A 98 1.59 4.68 9.47
N SER A 99 2.10 5.73 8.82
CA SER A 99 2.61 6.96 9.45
C SER A 99 1.62 8.12 9.29
N GLY A 100 0.57 7.94 8.49
CA GLY A 100 -0.45 8.94 8.18
C GLY A 100 -1.29 8.55 6.97
N TYR A 101 -2.09 9.51 6.51
CA TYR A 101 -3.05 9.33 5.43
C TYR A 101 -3.04 10.51 4.47
N GLU A 102 -3.59 10.28 3.29
CA GLU A 102 -3.91 11.34 2.35
C GLU A 102 -5.36 11.20 1.91
N VAL A 103 -6.07 12.32 1.93
CA VAL A 103 -7.43 12.43 1.41
C VAL A 103 -7.36 13.22 0.12
N ARG A 104 -7.98 12.68 -0.94
CA ARG A 104 -8.20 13.43 -2.17
C ARG A 104 -9.69 13.56 -2.45
N CYS A 105 -10.09 14.71 -2.95
CA CYS A 105 -11.45 14.90 -3.48
C CYS A 105 -11.48 15.76 -4.73
N ALA A 106 -12.35 15.42 -5.66
CA ALA A 106 -12.56 16.16 -6.91
C ALA A 106 -14.04 16.18 -7.30
N THR A 107 -14.44 17.14 -8.13
CA THR A 107 -15.78 17.15 -8.75
C THR A 107 -15.90 16.18 -9.93
N THR A 108 -14.78 15.64 -10.40
CA THR A 108 -14.68 14.70 -11.54
C THR A 108 -14.34 13.30 -11.05
N LYS A 109 -14.90 12.27 -11.70
CA LYS A 109 -14.68 10.86 -11.35
C LYS A 109 -13.21 10.44 -11.58
N SER A 110 -12.56 11.03 -12.57
CA SER A 110 -11.13 10.82 -12.88
C SER A 110 -10.18 11.42 -11.84
N MET A 111 -10.70 12.17 -10.86
CA MET A 111 -9.90 12.87 -9.84
C MET A 111 -8.89 13.87 -10.42
N LYS A 112 -9.15 14.37 -11.64
CA LYS A 112 -8.39 15.48 -12.22
C LYS A 112 -8.58 16.74 -11.35
N LYS A 113 -7.48 17.46 -11.09
CA LYS A 113 -7.45 18.65 -10.21
C LYS A 113 -8.00 18.39 -8.79
N ALA A 114 -7.83 17.16 -8.28
CA ALA A 114 -8.27 16.82 -6.94
C ALA A 114 -7.54 17.66 -5.88
N VAL A 115 -8.32 18.21 -4.93
CA VAL A 115 -7.78 18.76 -3.69
C VAL A 115 -7.20 17.59 -2.90
N LYS A 116 -5.88 17.63 -2.64
CA LYS A 116 -5.14 16.63 -1.85
C LYS A 116 -4.76 17.24 -0.51
N LYS A 117 -4.99 16.50 0.57
CA LYS A 117 -4.62 16.89 1.93
C LYS A 117 -3.95 15.74 2.66
N THR A 118 -2.81 16.01 3.26
CA THR A 118 -2.02 15.04 4.03
C THR A 118 -2.37 15.14 5.51
N VAL A 119 -2.48 13.99 6.16
CA VAL A 119 -2.80 13.84 7.58
C VAL A 119 -1.66 13.07 8.24
N LYS A 120 -0.85 13.77 9.03
CA LYS A 120 0.24 13.15 9.79
C LYS A 120 -0.32 12.41 11.02
N GLY A 121 0.18 11.20 11.26
CA GLY A 121 -0.14 10.40 12.44
C GLY A 121 -1.08 9.21 12.16
N ALA A 122 -0.62 8.01 12.52
CA ALA A 122 -1.36 6.76 12.31
C ALA A 122 -2.69 6.69 13.08
N LYS A 123 -2.76 7.35 14.24
CA LYS A 123 -3.93 7.40 15.13
C LYS A 123 -5.07 8.26 14.56
N LYS A 124 -4.79 9.15 13.59
CA LYS A 124 -5.79 10.05 12.99
C LYS A 124 -6.71 9.24 12.07
N SER A 125 -8.01 9.53 12.15
CA SER A 125 -9.06 8.81 11.41
C SER A 125 -10.10 9.73 10.79
N SER A 126 -9.86 11.04 10.83
CA SER A 126 -10.76 12.05 10.27
C SER A 126 -10.00 13.27 9.77
N LEU A 127 -10.55 13.91 8.73
CA LEU A 127 -10.10 15.20 8.21
C LEU A 127 -11.29 16.00 7.70
N LYS A 128 -11.30 17.32 7.97
CA LYS A 128 -12.19 18.28 7.32
C LYS A 128 -11.48 18.88 6.11
N VAL A 129 -12.01 18.66 4.91
CA VAL A 129 -11.59 19.34 3.69
C VAL A 129 -12.50 20.55 3.50
N SER A 130 -11.94 21.75 3.54
CA SER A 130 -12.65 23.03 3.38
C SER A 130 -12.35 23.66 2.01
N LYS A 131 -12.94 24.85 1.76
CA LYS A 131 -12.77 25.63 0.51
C LYS A 131 -13.24 24.86 -0.73
N LEU A 132 -14.33 24.08 -0.58
CA LEU A 132 -14.98 23.36 -1.66
C LEU A 132 -16.17 24.17 -2.19
N LYS A 133 -16.53 23.95 -3.46
CA LYS A 133 -17.70 24.58 -4.07
C LYS A 133 -18.98 24.07 -3.40
N LYS A 134 -19.88 24.98 -3.01
CA LYS A 134 -21.18 24.68 -2.39
C LYS A 134 -22.11 23.99 -3.39
N GLY A 135 -22.98 23.11 -2.90
CA GLY A 135 -23.96 22.39 -3.73
C GLY A 135 -23.38 21.46 -4.82
N LYS A 136 -22.08 21.19 -4.85
CA LYS A 136 -21.43 20.36 -5.89
C LYS A 136 -21.20 18.93 -5.41
N LYS A 137 -21.30 17.97 -6.33
CA LYS A 137 -20.94 16.57 -6.11
C LYS A 137 -19.43 16.41 -6.11
N TYR A 138 -18.91 15.68 -5.13
CA TYR A 138 -17.50 15.36 -4.98
C TYR A 138 -17.31 13.85 -4.89
N TYR A 139 -16.27 13.36 -5.54
CA TYR A 139 -15.71 12.03 -5.35
C TYR A 139 -14.59 12.14 -4.32
N VAL A 140 -14.57 11.25 -3.34
CA VAL A 140 -13.65 11.27 -2.22
C VAL A 140 -12.95 9.92 -2.11
N GLN A 141 -11.62 9.96 -1.94
CA GLN A 141 -10.80 8.78 -1.68
C GLN A 141 -9.80 9.07 -0.57
N VAL A 142 -9.40 8.01 0.13
CA VAL A 142 -8.35 8.05 1.14
C VAL A 142 -7.30 6.99 0.82
N ARG A 143 -6.03 7.29 1.06
CA ARG A 143 -4.93 6.31 1.04
C ARG A 143 -4.09 6.45 2.29
N ALA A 144 -3.45 5.38 2.72
CA ALA A 144 -2.47 5.42 3.80
C ALA A 144 -1.07 5.56 3.20
N TYR A 145 -0.16 6.13 3.99
CA TYR A 145 1.27 6.10 3.71
C TYR A 145 2.05 5.64 4.92
N LYS A 146 3.22 5.04 4.68
CA LYS A 146 4.23 4.75 5.71
C LYS A 146 5.56 5.32 5.26
N LYS A 147 6.26 6.00 6.16
CA LYS A 147 7.65 6.42 5.96
C LYS A 147 8.56 5.37 6.58
N VAL A 148 9.46 4.79 5.79
CA VAL A 148 10.45 3.78 6.24
C VAL A 148 11.79 4.16 5.61
N GLY A 149 12.82 4.42 6.44
CA GLY A 149 14.15 4.83 5.96
C GLY A 149 14.09 6.02 4.99
N GLY A 150 13.37 7.09 5.33
CA GLY A 150 13.20 8.27 4.46
C GLY A 150 12.19 8.11 3.31
N LYS A 151 11.93 6.88 2.84
CA LYS A 151 11.09 6.59 1.67
C LYS A 151 9.61 6.43 2.02
N MET A 152 8.73 6.91 1.14
CA MET A 152 7.28 6.85 1.30
C MET A 152 6.67 5.65 0.57
N TYR A 153 5.89 4.85 1.29
CA TYR A 153 5.17 3.69 0.79
C TYR A 153 3.67 3.97 0.89
N TYR A 154 3.03 4.21 -0.24
CA TYR A 154 1.60 4.51 -0.33
C TYR A 154 0.78 3.26 -0.59
N SER A 155 -0.37 3.13 0.08
CA SER A 155 -1.40 2.18 -0.31
C SER A 155 -1.96 2.52 -1.69
N SER A 156 -2.74 1.61 -2.27
CA SER A 156 -3.70 2.00 -3.31
C SER A 156 -4.75 2.96 -2.71
N TRP A 157 -5.40 3.75 -3.56
CA TRP A 157 -6.54 4.57 -3.14
C TRP A 157 -7.71 3.68 -2.71
N SER A 158 -8.47 4.12 -1.71
CA SER A 158 -9.74 3.47 -1.35
C SER A 158 -10.70 3.45 -2.53
N LYS A 159 -11.74 2.60 -2.44
CA LYS A 159 -12.92 2.77 -3.30
C LYS A 159 -13.44 4.20 -3.17
N ALA A 160 -13.77 4.83 -4.30
CA ALA A 160 -14.28 6.20 -4.30
C ALA A 160 -15.69 6.22 -3.70
N LYS A 161 -15.94 7.20 -2.83
CA LYS A 161 -17.30 7.52 -2.35
C LYS A 161 -17.71 8.88 -2.87
N THR A 162 -18.99 9.04 -3.17
CA THR A 162 -19.57 10.30 -3.66
C THR A 162 -20.34 10.99 -2.53
N VAL A 163 -20.33 12.32 -2.55
CA VAL A 163 -21.08 13.16 -1.59
C VAL A 163 -21.34 14.53 -2.21
N LYS A 164 -22.49 15.14 -1.94
CA LYS A 164 -22.81 16.51 -2.35
C LYS A 164 -22.57 17.46 -1.18
N THR A 165 -21.86 18.56 -1.39
CA THR A 165 -21.71 19.62 -0.38
C THR A 165 -23.04 20.31 -0.11
N LYS A 166 -23.24 20.84 1.10
CA LYS A 166 -24.43 21.64 1.40
C LYS A 166 -24.40 22.95 0.59
N LYS A 167 -25.59 23.46 0.26
CA LYS A 167 -25.76 24.80 -0.31
C LYS A 167 -25.30 25.86 0.70
#